data_AF-A0A535FFV4-F1
#
_entry.id   AF-A0A535FFV4-F1
#
_cell.length_a   1.000
_cell.length_b   1.000
_cell.length_c   1.000
_cell.angle_alpha   90.00
_cell.angle_beta   90.00
_cell.angle_gamma   90.00
#
_symmetry.space_group_name_H-M   'P 1'
#
loop_
_entity.id
_entity.type
_entity.pdbx_description
1 polymer ?
#
loop_
_entity_poly.entity_id
_entity_poly.type
_entity_poly.pdbx_seq_one_letter_code
_entity_poly.pdbx_strand_id
1 'polypeptide(L)'
;MTPSASRRIFVSHSHQDNDFGLKLVQELQNALGDETAVWYDTAGGLQGGDPWWSKIKQELKACSVFLVVLSPDAIASKWVNDEINIAWKQKNSPTGKHIIPILYSACEVPEDLETLQIISFLPPNSYEQAFKELLKALSITLEREILTVNPDLEPLPSLGPPSSISPAHISTAYSSARKVISNSWRSTPLFIGLALLIVGSLALFSLRANSARLSSTATATALANLHITATAAALAYAVDTSKVVMFGFDPAHSRWNRSEHVLNTTNITHLKLDWTYVTGGGIRSSPTIANGLVYFGSRDSKLYAFDASCTSNCKPLWTYLTGDVVGSSPAVANGRVYVGSHDGKLYVFDAACRSSCTPLWTYAADKDIASSPAVAGGMVYVGSYDSNLYAFD
;
A
#
# COMPACT_ATOMS: atom_id res chain seq x y z
N MET A 1 -21.90 32.27 21.52
CA MET A 1 -21.71 31.04 20.72
C MET A 1 -21.89 29.87 21.67
N THR A 2 -22.97 29.13 21.54
CA THR A 2 -23.19 27.88 22.27
C THR A 2 -22.10 26.88 21.89
N PRO A 3 -21.51 26.13 22.84
CA PRO A 3 -20.54 25.10 22.50
C PRO A 3 -21.23 24.14 21.53
N SER A 4 -20.66 23.97 20.33
CA SER A 4 -21.03 22.86 19.45
C SER A 4 -21.03 21.60 20.31
N ALA A 5 -22.15 20.89 20.38
CA ALA A 5 -22.24 19.65 21.16
C ALA A 5 -21.07 18.75 20.73
N SER A 6 -20.09 18.57 21.63
CA SER A 6 -18.86 17.84 21.32
C SER A 6 -19.26 16.45 20.82
N ARG A 7 -18.84 16.12 19.59
CA ARG A 7 -19.15 14.82 18.96
C ARG A 7 -18.45 13.75 19.78
N ARG A 8 -19.20 13.10 20.68
CA ARG A 8 -18.64 12.05 21.52
C ARG A 8 -18.50 10.78 20.69
N ILE A 9 -17.28 10.26 20.64
CA ILE A 9 -16.89 9.06 19.90
C ILE A 9 -16.86 7.89 20.87
N PHE A 10 -17.43 6.76 20.48
CA PHE A 10 -17.28 5.48 21.19
C PHE A 10 -16.42 4.55 20.33
N VAL A 11 -15.36 3.99 20.89
CA VAL A 11 -14.51 2.98 20.22
C VAL A 11 -14.80 1.60 20.81
N SER A 12 -15.29 0.69 19.97
CA SER A 12 -15.52 -0.72 20.27
C SER A 12 -14.38 -1.57 19.67
N HIS A 13 -13.79 -2.45 20.47
CA HIS A 13 -12.73 -3.37 20.07
C HIS A 13 -12.74 -4.63 20.93
N SER A 14 -12.11 -5.72 20.49
CA SER A 14 -11.95 -6.92 21.32
C SER A 14 -10.85 -6.70 22.36
N HIS A 15 -10.84 -7.48 23.44
CA HIS A 15 -9.74 -7.46 24.42
C HIS A 15 -8.39 -7.80 23.78
N GLN A 16 -8.38 -8.61 22.71
CA GLN A 16 -7.20 -9.03 21.98
C GLN A 16 -6.66 -7.90 21.09
N ASP A 17 -7.49 -6.91 20.76
CA ASP A 17 -7.13 -5.73 19.96
C ASP A 17 -6.82 -4.50 20.83
N ASN A 18 -6.62 -4.66 22.14
CA ASN A 18 -6.52 -3.55 23.08
C ASN A 18 -5.36 -2.59 22.79
N ASP A 19 -4.21 -3.10 22.32
CA ASP A 19 -3.07 -2.26 21.95
C ASP A 19 -3.40 -1.31 20.79
N PHE A 20 -4.12 -1.81 19.78
CA PHE A 20 -4.58 -0.99 18.67
C PHE A 20 -5.68 -0.01 19.10
N GLY A 21 -6.66 -0.50 19.87
CA GLY A 21 -7.75 0.33 20.40
C GLY A 21 -7.22 1.51 21.22
N LEU A 22 -6.27 1.26 22.13
CA LEU A 22 -5.61 2.28 22.95
C LEU A 22 -4.86 3.32 22.11
N LYS A 23 -4.07 2.86 21.12
CA LYS A 23 -3.34 3.75 20.22
C LYS A 23 -4.31 4.66 19.44
N LEU A 24 -5.36 4.07 18.87
CA LEU A 24 -6.36 4.79 18.09
C LEU A 24 -7.08 5.86 18.94
N VAL A 25 -7.46 5.51 20.16
CA VAL A 25 -8.09 6.44 21.11
C VAL A 25 -7.18 7.61 21.42
N GLN A 26 -5.92 7.34 21.78
CA GLN A 26 -4.97 8.37 22.17
C GLN A 26 -4.73 9.36 21.02
N GLU A 27 -4.61 8.85 19.79
CA GLU A 27 -4.43 9.71 18.62
C GLU A 27 -5.68 10.49 18.24
N LEU A 28 -6.88 9.91 18.38
CA LEU A 28 -8.15 10.62 18.17
C LEU A 28 -8.33 11.75 19.19
N GLN A 29 -8.03 11.49 20.47
CA GLN A 29 -8.05 12.52 21.53
C GLN A 29 -7.07 13.66 21.21
N ASN A 30 -5.85 13.32 20.78
CA ASN A 30 -4.84 14.29 20.37
C ASN A 30 -5.29 15.11 19.15
N ALA A 31 -5.90 14.46 18.14
CA ALA A 31 -6.40 15.11 16.93
C ALA A 31 -7.59 16.04 17.21
N LEU A 32 -8.42 15.71 18.21
CA LEU A 32 -9.57 16.49 18.63
C LEU A 32 -9.20 17.61 19.63
N GLY A 33 -8.06 17.51 20.29
CA GLY A 33 -7.66 18.41 21.37
C GLY A 33 -8.55 18.29 22.62
N ASP A 34 -9.22 17.15 22.80
CA ASP A 34 -10.15 16.88 23.91
C ASP A 34 -9.99 15.42 24.38
N GLU A 35 -9.37 15.24 25.54
CA GLU A 35 -9.12 13.93 26.17
C GLU A 35 -10.43 13.19 26.54
N THR A 36 -11.56 13.90 26.61
CA THR A 36 -12.86 13.32 26.96
C THR A 36 -13.75 13.03 25.75
N ALA A 37 -13.34 13.45 24.55
CA ALA A 37 -14.14 13.31 23.33
C ALA A 37 -14.28 11.86 22.86
N VAL A 38 -13.33 11.00 23.23
CA VAL A 38 -13.31 9.58 22.83
C VAL A 38 -13.48 8.71 24.07
N TRP A 39 -14.59 8.00 24.12
CA TRP A 39 -14.86 6.96 25.10
C TRP A 39 -14.43 5.60 24.54
N TYR A 40 -13.83 4.78 25.39
CA TYR A 40 -13.39 3.43 25.07
C TYR A 40 -13.40 2.58 26.34
N ASP A 41 -13.51 1.26 26.16
CA ASP A 41 -13.44 0.33 27.28
C ASP A 41 -11.98 0.05 27.65
N THR A 42 -11.55 0.44 28.85
CA THR A 42 -10.24 0.02 29.39
C THR A 42 -10.42 -1.15 30.33
N ALA A 43 -9.72 -2.25 30.06
CA ALA A 43 -9.17 -3.04 31.15
C ALA A 43 -8.02 -2.24 31.79
N GLY A 44 -8.33 -1.38 32.77
CA GLY A 44 -7.31 -0.71 33.58
C GLY A 44 -7.74 0.49 34.44
N GLY A 45 -8.86 1.16 34.14
CA GLY A 45 -9.28 2.37 34.88
C GLY A 45 -10.44 2.19 35.86
N LEU A 46 -11.26 1.15 35.70
CA LEU A 46 -12.44 0.89 36.53
C LEU A 46 -12.28 -0.47 37.21
N GLN A 47 -12.24 -0.47 38.55
CA GLN A 47 -12.00 -1.67 39.35
C GLN A 47 -13.22 -2.62 39.31
N GLY A 48 -12.97 -3.93 39.38
CA GLY A 48 -14.03 -4.94 39.32
C GLY A 48 -15.10 -4.78 40.40
N GLY A 49 -16.37 -4.74 39.99
CA GLY A 49 -17.53 -4.59 40.88
C GLY A 49 -18.65 -3.70 40.32
N ASP A 50 -18.36 -2.86 39.33
CA ASP A 50 -19.36 -2.02 38.67
C ASP A 50 -20.28 -2.81 37.73
N PRO A 51 -21.54 -2.38 37.51
CA PRO A 51 -22.38 -2.90 36.43
C PRO A 51 -21.84 -2.41 35.07
N TRP A 52 -20.71 -2.98 34.67
CA TRP A 52 -19.91 -2.73 33.46
C TRP A 52 -20.78 -2.43 32.24
N TRP A 53 -21.75 -3.31 32.01
CA TRP A 53 -22.63 -3.26 30.86
C TRP A 53 -23.64 -2.10 30.89
N SER A 54 -24.05 -1.64 32.08
CA SER A 54 -24.93 -0.48 32.22
C SER A 54 -24.21 0.81 31.84
N LYS A 55 -22.92 0.92 32.20
CA LYS A 55 -22.09 2.07 31.84
C LYS A 55 -21.79 2.09 30.34
N ILE A 56 -21.37 0.95 29.77
CA ILE A 56 -21.17 0.80 28.32
C ILE A 56 -22.43 1.21 27.55
N LYS A 57 -23.61 0.70 27.94
CA LYS A 57 -24.88 1.10 27.32
C LYS A 57 -25.20 2.57 27.45
N GLN A 58 -24.87 3.19 28.58
CA GLN A 58 -25.07 4.63 28.80
C GLN A 58 -24.21 5.44 27.83
N GLU A 59 -22.93 5.09 27.73
CA GLU A 59 -21.95 5.80 26.90
C GLU A 59 -22.20 5.58 25.41
N LEU A 60 -22.53 4.35 25.01
CA LEU A 60 -22.92 4.01 23.66
C LEU A 60 -24.22 4.70 23.23
N LYS A 61 -25.16 4.94 24.16
CA LYS A 61 -26.36 5.76 23.87
C LYS A 61 -26.01 7.23 23.73
N ALA A 62 -25.11 7.75 24.55
CA ALA A 62 -24.74 9.15 24.58
C ALA A 62 -23.82 9.58 23.41
N CYS A 63 -23.07 8.64 22.81
CA CYS A 63 -22.18 8.97 21.70
C CYS A 63 -22.96 9.35 20.43
N SER A 64 -22.39 10.24 19.61
CA SER A 64 -22.91 10.54 18.26
C SER A 64 -22.23 9.69 17.20
N VAL A 65 -21.00 9.23 17.48
CA VAL A 65 -20.18 8.41 16.59
C VAL A 65 -19.83 7.10 17.27
N PHE A 66 -19.99 5.99 16.54
CA PHE A 66 -19.59 4.65 16.95
C PHE A 66 -18.55 4.12 15.97
N LEU A 67 -17.31 3.97 16.45
CA LEU A 67 -16.21 3.32 15.75
C LEU A 67 -16.16 1.87 16.22
N VAL A 68 -16.14 0.93 15.28
CA VAL A 68 -15.96 -0.50 15.61
C VAL A 68 -14.72 -1.03 14.92
N VAL A 69 -13.76 -1.49 15.70
CA VAL A 69 -12.52 -2.13 15.25
C VAL A 69 -12.84 -3.58 14.90
N LEU A 70 -12.73 -3.91 13.61
CA LEU A 70 -13.00 -5.22 13.06
C LEU A 70 -11.70 -6.03 12.95
N SER A 71 -11.73 -7.21 13.55
CA SER A 71 -10.71 -8.25 13.57
C SER A 71 -11.39 -9.61 13.75
N PRO A 72 -10.72 -10.75 13.48
CA PRO A 72 -11.29 -12.07 13.78
C PRO A 72 -11.77 -12.21 15.23
N ASP A 73 -11.02 -11.68 16.20
CA ASP A 73 -11.37 -11.72 17.63
C ASP A 73 -12.57 -10.81 17.96
N ALA A 74 -12.67 -9.65 17.31
CA ALA A 74 -13.80 -8.75 17.45
C ALA A 74 -15.09 -9.36 16.90
N ILE A 75 -15.04 -10.02 15.74
CA ILE A 75 -16.20 -10.72 15.16
C ILE A 75 -16.63 -11.90 16.03
N ALA A 76 -15.68 -12.64 16.61
CA ALA A 76 -15.96 -13.74 17.53
C ALA A 76 -16.47 -13.28 18.90
N SER A 77 -16.28 -12.01 19.26
CA SER A 77 -16.65 -11.46 20.58
C SER A 77 -18.15 -11.19 20.69
N LYS A 78 -18.82 -11.88 21.62
CA LYS A 78 -20.22 -11.60 21.96
C LYS A 78 -20.44 -10.14 22.37
N TRP A 79 -19.47 -9.53 23.06
CA TRP A 79 -19.58 -8.16 23.58
C TRP A 79 -19.55 -7.13 22.45
N VAL A 80 -18.61 -7.26 21.51
CA VAL A 80 -18.53 -6.40 20.33
C VAL A 80 -19.80 -6.53 19.49
N ASN A 81 -20.30 -7.76 19.30
CA ASN A 81 -21.56 -8.00 18.59
C ASN A 81 -22.77 -7.34 19.28
N ASP A 82 -22.85 -7.40 20.61
CA ASP A 82 -23.92 -6.73 21.35
C ASP A 82 -23.83 -5.20 21.22
N GLU A 83 -22.63 -4.62 21.20
CA GLU A 83 -22.40 -3.19 20.98
C GLU A 83 -22.80 -2.75 19.57
N ILE A 84 -22.38 -3.50 18.54
CA ILE A 84 -22.80 -3.28 17.14
C ILE A 84 -24.33 -3.27 17.07
N ASN A 85 -25.00 -4.26 17.66
CA ASN A 85 -26.47 -4.37 17.66
C ASN A 85 -27.15 -3.16 18.33
N ILE A 86 -26.58 -2.64 19.41
CA ILE A 86 -27.12 -1.46 20.10
C ILE A 86 -26.91 -0.20 19.26
N ALA A 87 -25.73 -0.03 18.65
CA ALA A 87 -25.43 1.09 17.77
C ALA A 87 -26.32 1.09 16.52
N TRP A 88 -26.48 -0.08 15.89
CA TRP A 88 -27.27 -0.27 14.68
C TRP A 88 -28.74 0.11 14.85
N LYS A 89 -29.36 -0.29 15.98
CA LYS A 89 -30.73 0.10 16.32
C LYS A 89 -30.91 1.63 16.45
N GLN A 90 -29.84 2.37 16.71
CA GLN A 90 -29.87 3.83 16.84
C GLN A 90 -29.46 4.57 15.55
N LYS A 91 -29.02 3.86 14.51
CA LYS A 91 -28.60 4.43 13.22
C LYS A 91 -29.69 5.32 12.61
N ASN A 92 -30.95 4.86 12.63
CA ASN A 92 -32.11 5.56 12.07
C ASN A 92 -32.90 6.37 13.12
N SER A 93 -32.35 6.59 14.31
CA SER A 93 -33.00 7.43 15.33
C SER A 93 -32.95 8.92 14.95
N PRO A 94 -33.80 9.79 15.53
CA PRO A 94 -33.78 11.23 15.26
C PRO A 94 -32.42 11.92 15.51
N THR A 95 -31.57 11.33 16.35
CA THR A 95 -30.21 11.81 16.65
C THR A 95 -29.12 11.03 15.90
N GLY A 96 -29.49 10.10 15.01
CA GLY A 96 -28.66 9.38 14.05
C GLY A 96 -27.28 8.92 14.54
N LYS A 97 -27.11 7.62 14.84
CA LYS A 97 -25.77 7.10 15.15
C LYS A 97 -24.92 7.06 13.87
N HIS A 98 -23.80 7.78 13.85
CA HIS A 98 -22.83 7.64 12.77
C HIS A 98 -21.92 6.45 13.08
N ILE A 99 -22.07 5.37 12.33
CA ILE A 99 -21.30 4.13 12.50
C ILE A 99 -20.19 4.10 11.46
N ILE A 100 -18.94 3.92 11.89
CA ILE A 100 -17.78 3.79 11.01
C ILE A 100 -17.05 2.49 11.38
N PRO A 101 -17.15 1.45 10.54
CA PRO A 101 -16.34 0.25 10.70
C PRO A 101 -14.88 0.54 10.37
N ILE A 102 -13.97 0.11 11.25
CA ILE A 102 -12.53 0.20 11.10
C ILE A 102 -12.01 -1.21 10.85
N LEU A 103 -11.59 -1.50 9.62
CA LEU A 103 -11.02 -2.81 9.31
C LEU A 103 -9.54 -2.81 9.71
N TYR A 104 -9.26 -3.34 10.90
CA TYR A 104 -7.92 -3.41 11.49
C TYR A 104 -7.21 -4.72 11.17
N SER A 105 -7.94 -5.84 11.20
CA SER A 105 -7.43 -7.16 10.81
C SER A 105 -8.42 -7.82 9.85
N ALA A 106 -7.93 -8.59 8.89
CA ALA A 106 -8.77 -9.21 7.87
C ALA A 106 -9.76 -10.20 8.53
N CYS A 107 -11.06 -9.93 8.38
CA CYS A 107 -12.14 -10.74 8.93
C CYS A 107 -13.37 -10.71 8.03
N GLU A 108 -14.32 -11.60 8.29
CA GLU A 108 -15.64 -11.55 7.68
C GLU A 108 -16.44 -10.40 8.30
N VAL A 109 -16.71 -9.37 7.51
CA VAL A 109 -17.43 -8.18 7.97
C VAL A 109 -18.93 -8.52 8.02
N PRO A 110 -19.66 -8.23 9.11
CA PRO A 110 -21.09 -8.46 9.18
C PRO A 110 -21.82 -7.72 8.05
N GLU A 111 -22.79 -8.38 7.39
CA GLU A 111 -23.53 -7.85 6.22
C GLU A 111 -24.07 -6.42 6.45
N ASP A 112 -24.59 -6.15 7.65
CA ASP A 112 -25.06 -4.82 8.05
C ASP A 112 -23.94 -3.77 7.89
N LEU A 113 -22.73 -4.05 8.37
CA LEU A 113 -21.59 -3.14 8.33
C LEU A 113 -21.00 -3.00 6.93
N GLU A 114 -21.13 -4.00 6.06
CA GLU A 114 -20.66 -3.93 4.65
C GLU A 114 -21.38 -2.85 3.85
N THR A 115 -22.60 -2.47 4.26
CA THR A 115 -23.35 -1.38 3.64
C THR A 115 -22.81 0.03 3.95
N LEU A 116 -21.85 0.13 4.87
CA LEU A 116 -21.27 1.39 5.35
C LEU A 116 -19.90 1.68 4.73
N GLN A 117 -19.46 2.94 4.82
CA GLN A 117 -18.07 3.29 4.51
C GLN A 117 -17.14 2.64 5.54
N ILE A 118 -16.33 1.69 5.11
CA ILE A 118 -15.32 1.03 5.92
C ILE A 118 -14.00 1.80 5.79
N ILE A 119 -13.37 2.14 6.92
CA ILE A 119 -12.02 2.69 6.95
C ILE A 119 -11.03 1.56 7.18
N SER A 120 -10.28 1.21 6.12
CA SER A 120 -9.30 0.13 6.18
C SER A 120 -7.97 0.61 6.73
N PHE A 121 -7.58 0.07 7.89
CA PHE A 121 -6.22 0.13 8.44
C PHE A 121 -5.35 -1.04 7.98
N LEU A 122 -5.90 -1.93 7.13
CA LEU A 122 -5.13 -2.94 6.42
C LEU A 122 -4.28 -2.33 5.32
N PRO A 123 -3.13 -2.96 5.00
CA PRO A 123 -2.35 -2.63 3.82
C PRO A 123 -3.20 -2.59 2.53
N PRO A 124 -2.88 -1.71 1.56
CA PRO A 124 -1.64 -0.94 1.45
C PRO A 124 -1.65 0.39 2.22
N ASN A 125 -2.75 0.76 2.88
CA ASN A 125 -2.82 2.00 3.63
C ASN A 125 -1.82 1.94 4.78
N SER A 126 -0.91 2.92 4.86
CA SER A 126 -0.18 3.12 6.11
C SER A 126 -1.18 3.47 7.21
N TYR A 127 -0.79 3.19 8.45
CA TYR A 127 -1.60 3.57 9.61
C TYR A 127 -1.95 5.06 9.57
N GLU A 128 -1.01 5.94 9.22
CA GLU A 128 -1.22 7.39 9.11
C GLU A 128 -2.19 7.76 7.98
N GLN A 129 -2.18 7.03 6.86
CA GLN A 129 -3.12 7.26 5.75
C GLN A 129 -4.53 6.85 6.14
N ALA A 130 -4.68 5.66 6.73
CA ALA A 130 -5.96 5.18 7.23
C ALA A 130 -6.51 6.10 8.33
N PHE A 131 -5.65 6.58 9.21
CA PHE A 131 -5.99 7.55 10.24
C PHE A 131 -6.43 8.90 9.66
N LYS A 132 -5.77 9.41 8.61
CA LYS A 132 -6.22 10.63 7.89
C LYS A 132 -7.61 10.44 7.26
N GLU A 133 -7.88 9.29 6.64
CA GLU A 133 -9.20 8.99 6.09
C GLU A 133 -10.26 8.83 7.19
N LEU A 134 -9.90 8.27 8.35
CA LEU A 134 -10.76 8.23 9.52
C LEU A 134 -11.12 9.65 9.98
N LEU A 135 -10.14 10.55 10.11
CA LEU A 135 -10.39 11.94 10.48
C LEU A 135 -11.29 12.65 9.46
N LYS A 136 -11.09 12.40 8.17
CA LYS A 136 -11.95 12.92 7.10
C LYS A 136 -13.37 12.38 7.18
N ALA A 137 -13.55 11.08 7.44
CA ALA A 137 -14.88 10.47 7.67
C ALA A 137 -15.57 11.06 8.91
N LEU A 138 -14.80 11.42 9.93
CA LEU A 138 -15.27 12.14 11.11
C LEU A 138 -15.52 13.63 10.86
N SER A 139 -15.24 14.14 9.66
CA SER A 139 -15.23 15.57 9.30
C SER A 139 -14.32 16.41 10.21
N ILE A 140 -13.22 15.83 10.66
CA ILE A 140 -12.18 16.50 11.45
C ILE A 140 -11.12 16.99 10.46
N THR A 141 -11.01 18.31 10.29
CA THR A 141 -9.94 18.90 9.49
C THR A 141 -8.64 18.89 10.28
N LEU A 142 -7.59 18.26 9.75
CA LEU A 142 -6.21 18.41 10.22
C LEU A 142 -5.69 19.80 9.81
N GLU A 143 -6.14 20.86 10.47
CA GLU A 143 -5.46 22.16 10.37
C GLU A 143 -4.21 22.14 11.24
N ARG A 144 -3.14 21.46 10.76
CA ARG A 144 -1.78 21.64 11.28
C ARG A 144 -0.74 21.07 10.32
N GLU A 145 -0.50 21.81 9.24
CA GLU A 145 0.86 22.00 8.74
C GLU A 145 1.21 23.48 8.90
N ILE A 146 2.40 23.72 9.42
CA ILE A 146 2.84 24.94 10.10
C ILE A 146 3.03 26.09 9.10
N LEU A 147 2.23 27.14 9.27
CA LEU A 147 2.59 28.52 8.95
C LEU A 147 3.76 28.93 9.85
N THR A 148 4.98 28.98 9.32
CA THR A 148 6.00 29.95 9.72
C THR A 148 6.84 30.35 8.51
N VAL A 149 6.30 31.23 7.67
CA VAL A 149 7.12 32.24 6.98
C VAL A 149 6.67 33.58 7.52
N ASN A 150 7.59 34.23 8.22
CA ASN A 150 7.46 35.48 8.95
C ASN A 150 7.02 36.63 7.99
N PRO A 151 5.92 37.36 8.22
CA PRO A 151 5.47 38.41 7.29
C PRO A 151 6.09 39.80 7.53
N ASP A 152 7.04 39.98 8.46
CA ASP A 152 7.59 41.30 8.81
C ASP A 152 9.06 41.49 8.41
N LEU A 153 9.36 41.52 7.10
CA LEU A 153 10.60 42.15 6.61
C LEU A 153 10.28 43.13 5.49
N GLU A 154 10.52 44.41 5.77
CA GLU A 154 10.38 45.53 4.83
C GLU A 154 11.22 45.34 3.55
N PRO A 155 10.79 45.93 2.41
CA PRO A 155 11.52 45.80 1.15
C PRO A 155 12.77 46.70 1.12
N LEU A 156 13.93 46.12 0.81
CA LEU A 156 15.16 46.86 0.52
C LEU A 156 15.08 47.58 -0.85
N PRO A 157 15.74 48.75 -1.01
CA PRO A 157 15.59 49.61 -2.18
C PRO A 157 16.30 49.08 -3.43
N SER A 158 15.75 49.42 -4.60
CA SER A 158 16.24 49.03 -5.93
C SER A 158 17.61 49.64 -6.25
N LEU A 159 18.60 48.79 -6.57
CA LEU A 159 19.87 49.22 -7.16
C LEU A 159 19.76 49.21 -8.69
N GLY A 160 20.11 50.35 -9.30
CA GLY A 160 20.17 50.57 -10.76
C GLY A 160 21.26 49.76 -11.47
N PRO A 161 21.43 49.94 -12.80
CA PRO A 161 22.21 49.04 -13.63
C PRO A 161 23.72 49.20 -13.41
N PRO A 162 24.52 48.13 -13.59
CA PRO A 162 25.94 48.16 -13.23
C PRO A 162 26.78 48.83 -14.33
N SER A 163 27.67 49.73 -13.88
CA SER A 163 28.83 50.18 -14.65
C SER A 163 30.05 49.34 -14.25
N SER A 164 30.94 49.13 -15.21
CA SER A 164 32.19 48.37 -15.15
C SER A 164 33.15 48.76 -14.01
N ILE A 165 33.99 47.80 -13.54
CA ILE A 165 35.48 47.88 -13.45
C ILE A 165 36.07 46.65 -12.73
N SER A 166 36.97 45.97 -13.46
CA SER A 166 38.30 45.37 -13.19
C SER A 166 38.71 44.67 -11.86
N PRO A 167 39.61 43.65 -11.90
CA PRO A 167 39.87 42.71 -10.82
C PRO A 167 41.17 43.00 -10.03
N ALA A 168 41.07 43.12 -8.70
CA ALA A 168 42.15 42.82 -7.76
C ALA A 168 41.59 42.76 -6.32
N HIS A 169 42.11 41.83 -5.52
CA HIS A 169 41.84 41.58 -4.09
C HIS A 169 40.65 40.67 -3.73
N ILE A 170 40.80 39.37 -3.98
CA ILE A 170 40.16 38.33 -3.15
C ILE A 170 41.11 38.03 -2.00
N SER A 171 40.76 38.50 -0.80
CA SER A 171 41.33 38.07 0.46
C SER A 171 40.23 38.19 1.51
N THR A 172 40.10 37.16 2.34
CA THR A 172 39.18 36.99 3.48
C THR A 172 37.69 36.76 3.22
N ALA A 173 37.37 35.60 2.61
CA ALA A 173 36.19 34.80 3.00
C ALA A 173 36.44 33.31 2.64
N TYR A 174 37.54 32.76 3.14
CA TYR A 174 37.89 31.34 3.03
C TYR A 174 38.39 30.87 4.40
N SER A 175 37.50 30.77 5.40
CA SER A 175 37.88 30.18 6.70
C SER A 175 36.76 29.57 7.55
N SER A 176 35.50 29.51 7.13
CA SER A 176 34.43 28.94 7.99
C SER A 176 33.61 27.79 7.39
N ALA A 177 34.00 27.23 6.23
CA ALA A 177 33.37 26.03 5.66
C ALA A 177 34.36 24.86 5.45
N ARG A 178 35.47 24.85 6.20
CA ARG A 178 36.48 23.78 6.16
C ARG A 178 36.79 23.27 7.56
N LYS A 179 35.75 22.84 8.30
CA LYS A 179 35.93 22.14 9.58
C LYS A 179 34.76 21.27 10.02
N VAL A 180 34.08 20.56 9.10
CA VAL A 180 33.23 19.40 9.46
C VAL A 180 33.29 18.27 8.40
N ILE A 181 34.37 18.19 7.62
CA ILE A 181 34.70 16.96 6.87
C ILE A 181 36.17 16.64 7.10
N SER A 182 36.46 16.00 8.24
CA SER A 182 37.59 15.09 8.40
C SER A 182 37.42 14.29 9.69
N ASN A 183 37.49 12.96 9.55
CA ASN A 183 37.70 11.93 10.58
C ASN A 183 36.47 11.15 11.07
N SER A 184 36.05 10.17 10.28
CA SER A 184 35.96 8.78 10.76
C SER A 184 35.92 7.80 9.59
N TRP A 185 37.09 7.47 9.04
CA TRP A 185 37.30 6.24 8.29
C TRP A 185 38.38 5.45 9.00
N ARG A 186 37.97 4.37 9.68
CA ARG A 186 38.79 3.18 9.87
C ARG A 186 37.98 2.02 9.33
N SER A 187 38.49 1.43 8.23
CA SER A 187 38.45 0.02 7.80
C SER A 187 37.96 -0.24 6.36
N THR A 188 38.93 -0.59 5.51
CA THR A 188 38.92 -1.51 4.34
C THR A 188 38.23 -1.11 3.01
N PRO A 189 38.80 -1.52 1.84
CA PRO A 189 38.53 -0.89 0.53
C PRO A 189 37.66 -1.73 -0.41
N LEU A 190 36.72 -1.10 -1.12
CA LEU A 190 36.32 -1.39 -2.51
C LEU A 190 35.21 -0.39 -2.91
N PHE A 191 35.15 -0.03 -4.20
CA PHE A 191 34.21 0.91 -4.84
C PHE A 191 34.60 2.39 -4.90
N ILE A 192 35.65 2.69 -5.68
CA ILE A 192 35.66 3.92 -6.51
C ILE A 192 35.95 3.47 -7.95
N GLY A 193 34.90 3.05 -8.63
CA GLY A 193 34.90 2.73 -10.07
C GLY A 193 33.62 3.13 -10.79
N LEU A 194 32.61 3.67 -10.11
CA LEU A 194 31.27 3.89 -10.69
C LEU A 194 30.70 5.30 -10.48
N ALA A 195 31.52 6.28 -10.07
CA ALA A 195 31.06 7.66 -9.87
C ALA A 195 31.54 8.65 -10.96
N LEU A 196 32.35 8.20 -11.93
CA LEU A 196 32.87 9.04 -13.02
C LEU A 196 32.27 8.76 -14.40
N LEU A 197 31.17 7.99 -14.50
CA LEU A 197 30.48 7.71 -15.77
C LEU A 197 29.11 8.39 -15.93
N ILE A 198 28.62 9.13 -14.94
CA ILE A 198 27.27 9.76 -14.99
C ILE A 198 27.32 11.27 -15.25
N VAL A 199 28.46 11.93 -15.06
CA VAL A 199 28.59 13.39 -15.28
C VAL A 199 29.07 13.71 -16.72
N GLY A 200 29.62 12.74 -17.46
CA GLY A 200 30.16 12.95 -18.81
C GLY A 200 29.14 12.89 -19.97
N SER A 201 27.93 12.37 -19.73
CA SER A 201 26.93 12.10 -20.77
C SER A 201 25.80 13.12 -20.88
N LEU A 202 25.75 14.12 -19.98
CA LEU A 202 24.73 15.18 -19.98
C LEU A 202 25.18 16.49 -20.65
N ALA A 203 26.45 16.62 -21.02
CA ALA A 203 26.99 17.82 -21.68
C ALA A 203 27.03 17.74 -23.22
N LEU A 204 26.62 16.60 -23.82
CA LEU A 204 26.73 16.37 -25.27
C LEU A 204 25.38 16.30 -26.02
N PHE A 205 24.25 16.59 -25.37
CA PHE A 205 22.93 16.67 -26.03
C PHE A 205 22.36 18.10 -26.13
N SER A 206 23.09 19.12 -25.66
CA SER A 206 22.64 20.53 -25.69
C SER A 206 23.06 21.31 -26.95
N LEU A 207 23.63 20.65 -27.97
CA LEU A 207 24.04 21.29 -29.22
C LEU A 207 23.49 20.55 -30.45
N ARG A 208 22.16 20.48 -30.59
CA ARG A 208 21.44 20.41 -31.89
C ARG A 208 19.93 20.48 -31.68
N ALA A 209 19.40 21.67 -31.42
CA ALA A 209 17.99 22.00 -31.63
C ALA A 209 17.74 23.53 -31.66
N ASN A 210 18.30 24.22 -32.66
CA ASN A 210 17.58 25.35 -33.27
C ASN A 210 16.85 24.70 -34.46
N SER A 211 15.52 24.75 -34.66
CA SER A 211 14.63 25.90 -34.58
C SER A 211 13.19 25.37 -34.55
N ALA A 212 12.38 25.72 -33.55
CA ALA A 212 10.93 25.83 -33.68
C ALA A 212 10.36 26.45 -32.39
N ARG A 213 9.87 27.68 -32.48
CA ARG A 213 8.99 28.24 -31.46
C ARG A 213 7.67 27.50 -31.52
N LEU A 214 7.38 26.67 -30.51
CA LEU A 214 6.04 26.15 -30.23
C LEU A 214 5.79 26.32 -28.72
N SER A 215 4.59 26.76 -28.42
CA SER A 215 4.06 27.27 -27.16
C SER A 215 4.41 26.43 -25.92
N SER A 216 5.07 27.06 -24.95
CA SER A 216 5.58 26.46 -23.70
C SER A 216 4.52 26.19 -22.61
N THR A 217 3.23 26.26 -22.94
CA THR A 217 2.14 26.02 -21.97
C THR A 217 1.42 24.69 -22.18
N ALA A 218 1.50 24.08 -23.38
CA ALA A 218 0.84 22.80 -23.66
C ALA A 218 1.68 21.58 -23.24
N THR A 219 3.01 21.73 -23.14
CA THR A 219 3.95 20.66 -22.78
C THR A 219 4.05 20.41 -21.28
N ALA A 220 3.86 21.44 -20.45
CA ALA A 220 3.90 21.32 -18.99
C ALA A 220 2.66 20.58 -18.43
N THR A 221 1.47 20.84 -18.98
CA THR A 221 0.22 20.17 -18.58
C THR A 221 0.19 18.71 -19.04
N ALA A 222 0.79 18.41 -20.19
CA ALA A 222 0.93 17.03 -20.69
C ALA A 222 1.90 16.21 -19.82
N LEU A 223 3.01 16.79 -19.37
CA LEU A 223 3.97 16.13 -18.46
C LEU A 223 3.40 15.94 -17.05
N ALA A 224 2.63 16.91 -16.54
CA ALA A 224 1.94 16.79 -15.25
C ALA A 224 0.87 15.69 -15.28
N ASN A 225 0.07 15.58 -16.36
CA ASN A 225 -0.95 14.53 -16.49
C ASN A 225 -0.36 13.13 -16.74
N LEU A 226 0.81 13.04 -17.38
CA LEU A 226 1.55 11.78 -17.53
C LEU A 226 2.18 11.33 -16.21
N HIS A 227 2.65 12.27 -15.40
CA HIS A 227 3.12 11.98 -14.05
C HIS A 227 1.98 11.53 -13.13
N ILE A 228 0.82 12.18 -13.16
CA ILE A 228 -0.32 11.81 -12.30
C ILE A 228 -0.87 10.41 -12.63
N THR A 229 -0.91 10.02 -13.91
CA THR A 229 -1.36 8.67 -14.33
C THR A 229 -0.32 7.59 -14.06
N ALA A 230 0.98 7.87 -14.24
CA ALA A 230 2.05 6.95 -13.85
C ALA A 230 2.20 6.80 -12.33
N THR A 231 1.96 7.86 -11.55
CA THR A 231 1.95 7.78 -10.08
C THR A 231 0.71 7.07 -9.55
N ALA A 232 -0.45 7.18 -10.19
CA ALA A 232 -1.63 6.42 -9.77
C ALA A 232 -1.47 4.91 -10.03
N ALA A 233 -0.82 4.53 -11.14
CA ALA A 233 -0.45 3.13 -11.39
C ALA A 233 0.66 2.65 -10.44
N ALA A 234 1.67 3.47 -10.15
CA ALA A 234 2.75 3.12 -9.22
C ALA A 234 2.33 3.11 -7.73
N LEU A 235 1.36 3.94 -7.34
CA LEU A 235 0.78 3.96 -5.99
C LEU A 235 -0.19 2.81 -5.74
N ALA A 236 -0.73 2.18 -6.79
CA ALA A 236 -1.44 0.90 -6.69
C ALA A 236 -0.49 -0.31 -6.48
N TYR A 237 0.82 -0.10 -6.52
CA TYR A 237 1.83 -1.17 -6.61
C TYR A 237 2.79 -1.33 -5.43
N ALA A 238 2.51 -0.66 -4.31
CA ALA A 238 3.13 -1.00 -3.03
C ALA A 238 2.49 -2.31 -2.51
N VAL A 239 2.96 -3.45 -3.00
CA VAL A 239 2.44 -4.75 -2.60
C VAL A 239 2.95 -5.08 -1.21
N ASP A 240 1.98 -5.30 -0.34
CA ASP A 240 2.12 -5.95 0.94
C ASP A 240 2.70 -7.36 0.75
N THR A 241 3.93 -7.58 1.21
CA THR A 241 4.61 -8.88 1.18
C THR A 241 3.91 -9.94 2.05
N SER A 242 2.94 -9.56 2.88
CA SER A 242 2.09 -10.45 3.68
C SER A 242 0.79 -10.87 2.97
N LYS A 243 0.43 -10.23 1.85
CA LYS A 243 -0.80 -10.54 1.13
C LYS A 243 -0.62 -11.76 0.22
N VAL A 244 -1.37 -12.80 0.51
CA VAL A 244 -1.45 -13.98 -0.35
C VAL A 244 -2.21 -13.61 -1.63
N VAL A 245 -1.57 -13.79 -2.79
CA VAL A 245 -2.20 -13.67 -4.09
C VAL A 245 -2.10 -15.02 -4.79
N MET A 246 -3.23 -15.58 -5.18
CA MET A 246 -3.27 -16.86 -5.89
C MET A 246 -4.32 -16.81 -6.99
N PHE A 247 -4.47 -17.92 -7.72
CA PHE A 247 -5.52 -18.05 -8.71
C PHE A 247 -6.89 -17.70 -8.10
N GLY A 248 -7.63 -16.78 -8.72
CA GLY A 248 -8.91 -16.34 -8.19
C GLY A 248 -8.83 -15.29 -7.06
N PHE A 249 -7.69 -14.62 -6.90
CA PHE A 249 -7.41 -13.50 -5.97
C PHE A 249 -7.30 -13.86 -4.48
N ASP A 250 -8.10 -14.78 -3.97
CA ASP A 250 -8.19 -15.11 -2.54
C ASP A 250 -8.34 -16.63 -2.33
N PRO A 251 -8.21 -17.16 -1.09
CA PRO A 251 -8.38 -18.60 -0.83
C PRO A 251 -9.76 -19.16 -1.21
N ALA A 252 -10.79 -18.33 -1.34
CA ALA A 252 -12.11 -18.74 -1.81
C ALA A 252 -12.21 -18.76 -3.36
N HIS A 253 -11.15 -18.34 -4.06
CA HIS A 253 -11.10 -18.15 -5.49
C HIS A 253 -12.26 -17.31 -6.02
N SER A 254 -12.62 -16.23 -5.32
CA SER A 254 -13.79 -15.41 -5.65
C SER A 254 -13.76 -14.80 -7.06
N ARG A 255 -12.56 -14.69 -7.66
CA ARG A 255 -12.30 -13.98 -8.93
C ARG A 255 -12.69 -12.51 -8.88
N TRP A 256 -12.82 -11.96 -7.67
CA TRP A 256 -13.19 -10.58 -7.47
C TRP A 256 -11.95 -9.75 -7.10
N ASN A 257 -11.59 -8.81 -7.97
CA ASN A 257 -10.50 -7.87 -7.69
C ASN A 257 -10.99 -6.76 -6.75
N ARG A 258 -10.82 -6.96 -5.43
CA ARG A 258 -11.19 -5.95 -4.42
C ARG A 258 -10.33 -4.68 -4.44
N SER A 259 -9.21 -4.69 -5.16
CA SER A 259 -8.28 -3.54 -5.23
C SER A 259 -8.53 -2.66 -6.47
N GLU A 260 -9.49 -3.03 -7.33
CA GLU A 260 -9.86 -2.23 -8.50
C GLU A 260 -10.80 -1.09 -8.09
N HIS A 261 -10.34 0.15 -8.26
CA HIS A 261 -11.11 1.35 -7.94
C HIS A 261 -11.05 2.40 -9.07
N VAL A 262 -10.40 2.08 -10.18
CA VAL A 262 -10.16 3.01 -11.29
C VAL A 262 -11.16 2.74 -12.42
N LEU A 263 -11.31 1.48 -12.83
CA LEU A 263 -12.23 1.08 -13.90
C LEU A 263 -13.64 0.86 -13.36
N ASN A 264 -14.64 1.39 -14.08
CA ASN A 264 -16.04 1.19 -13.79
C ASN A 264 -16.90 1.29 -15.07
N THR A 265 -18.20 1.07 -14.96
CA THR A 265 -19.12 1.03 -16.11
C THR A 265 -19.19 2.33 -16.91
N THR A 266 -18.76 3.46 -16.34
CA THR A 266 -18.79 4.77 -17.00
C THR A 266 -17.52 5.07 -17.80
N ASN A 267 -16.39 4.42 -17.51
CA ASN A 267 -15.11 4.71 -18.15
C ASN A 267 -14.48 3.51 -18.89
N ILE A 268 -15.08 2.32 -18.78
CA ILE A 268 -14.57 1.10 -19.42
C ILE A 268 -14.44 1.24 -20.96
N THR A 269 -15.26 2.09 -21.57
CA THR A 269 -15.21 2.38 -23.01
C THR A 269 -13.94 3.12 -23.43
N HIS A 270 -13.20 3.72 -22.50
CA HIS A 270 -11.94 4.40 -22.76
C HIS A 270 -10.72 3.47 -22.63
N LEU A 271 -10.94 2.19 -22.28
CA LEU A 271 -9.86 1.23 -22.17
C LEU A 271 -9.17 1.06 -23.52
N LYS A 272 -7.85 1.19 -23.52
CA LYS A 272 -7.01 1.01 -24.69
C LYS A 272 -5.90 0.03 -24.38
N LEU A 273 -5.47 -0.70 -25.40
CA LEU A 273 -4.30 -1.55 -25.30
C LEU A 273 -3.07 -0.68 -24.99
N ASP A 274 -2.40 -0.98 -23.87
CA ASP A 274 -1.21 -0.25 -23.44
C ASP A 274 0.06 -0.86 -24.05
N TRP A 275 0.27 -2.17 -23.85
CA TRP A 275 1.37 -2.91 -24.45
C TRP A 275 1.04 -4.39 -24.66
N THR A 276 1.82 -5.07 -25.49
CA THR A 276 1.76 -6.53 -25.70
C THR A 276 3.15 -7.15 -25.71
N TYR A 277 3.21 -8.44 -25.40
CA TYR A 277 4.43 -9.24 -25.51
C TYR A 277 4.07 -10.62 -26.09
N VAL A 278 4.90 -11.11 -27.01
CA VAL A 278 4.71 -12.41 -27.66
C VAL A 278 5.65 -13.44 -27.02
N THR A 279 5.06 -14.44 -26.35
CA THR A 279 5.78 -15.62 -25.84
C THR A 279 6.02 -16.64 -26.96
N GLY A 280 6.89 -17.63 -26.71
CA GLY A 280 7.14 -18.72 -27.66
C GLY A 280 6.05 -19.79 -27.67
N GLY A 281 5.12 -19.76 -26.72
CA GLY A 281 4.04 -20.74 -26.56
C GLY A 281 2.77 -20.10 -26.00
N GLY A 282 1.65 -20.82 -26.12
CA GLY A 282 0.36 -20.34 -25.61
C GLY A 282 0.35 -20.17 -24.08
N ILE A 283 -0.33 -19.13 -23.61
CA ILE A 283 -0.48 -18.82 -22.18
C ILE A 283 -1.82 -19.39 -21.70
N ARG A 284 -1.77 -20.33 -20.75
CA ARG A 284 -2.96 -20.86 -20.06
C ARG A 284 -3.05 -20.39 -18.60
N SER A 285 -1.93 -19.97 -18.01
CA SER A 285 -1.90 -19.44 -16.66
C SER A 285 -2.67 -18.12 -16.57
N SER A 286 -3.29 -17.85 -15.43
CA SER A 286 -3.68 -16.48 -15.09
C SER A 286 -2.45 -15.71 -14.60
N PRO A 287 -2.27 -14.43 -14.97
CA PRO A 287 -1.19 -13.62 -14.44
C PRO A 287 -1.44 -13.29 -12.96
N THR A 288 -0.38 -13.33 -12.17
CA THR A 288 -0.40 -12.96 -10.75
C THR A 288 0.44 -11.72 -10.54
N ILE A 289 -0.11 -10.79 -9.78
CA ILE A 289 0.50 -9.48 -9.56
C ILE A 289 0.90 -9.40 -8.09
N ALA A 290 2.20 -9.29 -7.81
CA ALA A 290 2.72 -9.12 -6.47
C ALA A 290 4.12 -8.47 -6.48
N ASN A 291 4.46 -7.72 -5.44
CA ASN A 291 5.72 -6.99 -5.28
C ASN A 291 6.09 -6.13 -6.49
N GLY A 292 5.13 -5.47 -7.15
CA GLY A 292 5.42 -4.68 -8.35
C GLY A 292 5.86 -5.53 -9.56
N LEU A 293 5.58 -6.84 -9.55
CA LEU A 293 5.87 -7.76 -10.63
C LEU A 293 4.60 -8.47 -11.11
N VAL A 294 4.53 -8.70 -12.42
CA VAL A 294 3.54 -9.59 -13.04
C VAL A 294 4.21 -10.91 -13.36
N TYR A 295 3.68 -12.00 -12.79
CA TYR A 295 4.15 -13.37 -13.00
C TYR A 295 3.15 -14.17 -13.82
N PHE A 296 3.62 -14.93 -14.81
CA PHE A 296 2.77 -15.87 -15.54
C PHE A 296 3.59 -16.98 -16.19
N GLY A 297 2.95 -18.15 -16.35
CA GLY A 297 3.52 -19.32 -17.00
C GLY A 297 3.13 -19.40 -18.48
N SER A 298 3.94 -20.09 -19.27
CA SER A 298 3.70 -20.29 -20.68
C SER A 298 4.05 -21.70 -21.14
N ARG A 299 3.44 -22.12 -22.26
CA ARG A 299 3.69 -23.41 -22.92
C ARG A 299 5.04 -23.52 -23.62
N ASP A 300 5.84 -22.46 -23.62
CA ASP A 300 7.26 -22.52 -24.02
C ASP A 300 8.19 -22.87 -22.85
N SER A 301 7.64 -23.56 -21.85
CA SER A 301 8.35 -24.02 -20.65
C SER A 301 8.99 -22.89 -19.84
N LYS A 302 8.38 -21.70 -19.85
CA LYS A 302 8.92 -20.54 -19.12
C LYS A 302 7.94 -19.96 -18.11
N LEU A 303 8.49 -19.60 -16.96
CA LEU A 303 7.92 -18.60 -16.06
C LEU A 303 8.46 -17.23 -16.47
N TYR A 304 7.57 -16.26 -16.59
CA TYR A 304 7.87 -14.87 -16.92
C TYR A 304 7.63 -13.97 -15.71
N ALA A 305 8.49 -12.97 -15.54
CA ALA A 305 8.26 -11.86 -14.61
C ALA A 305 8.49 -10.52 -15.32
N PHE A 306 7.50 -9.63 -15.24
CA PHE A 306 7.55 -8.30 -15.82
C PHE A 306 7.44 -7.23 -14.73
N ASP A 307 8.02 -6.05 -14.99
CA ASP A 307 7.71 -4.86 -14.19
C ASP A 307 6.23 -4.51 -14.40
N ALA A 308 5.49 -4.47 -13.31
CA ALA A 308 4.07 -4.26 -13.34
C ALA A 308 3.66 -2.78 -13.51
N SER A 309 4.63 -1.87 -13.35
CA SER A 309 4.49 -0.44 -13.65
C SER A 309 4.80 -0.10 -15.11
N CYS A 310 5.24 -1.07 -15.91
CA CYS A 310 5.61 -0.83 -17.29
C CYS A 310 4.39 -0.53 -18.17
N THR A 311 4.46 0.57 -18.91
CA THR A 311 3.39 1.06 -19.79
C THR A 311 3.81 1.17 -21.26
N SER A 312 5.06 0.84 -21.60
CA SER A 312 5.54 0.93 -22.99
C SER A 312 6.76 0.04 -23.23
N ASN A 313 6.78 -0.67 -24.36
CA ASN A 313 7.90 -1.52 -24.80
C ASN A 313 8.37 -2.52 -23.73
N CYS A 314 7.42 -3.08 -22.99
CA CYS A 314 7.70 -3.92 -21.83
C CYS A 314 8.43 -5.21 -22.24
N LYS A 315 9.44 -5.55 -21.45
CA LYS A 315 10.24 -6.77 -21.58
C LYS A 315 10.27 -7.48 -20.23
N PRO A 316 10.41 -8.81 -20.21
CA PRO A 316 10.53 -9.51 -18.95
C PRO A 316 11.78 -9.02 -18.22
N LEU A 317 11.63 -8.72 -16.93
CA LEU A 317 12.77 -8.45 -16.05
C LEU A 317 13.60 -9.71 -15.86
N TRP A 318 12.92 -10.87 -15.80
CA TRP A 318 13.55 -12.17 -15.87
C TRP A 318 12.59 -13.22 -16.41
N THR A 319 13.16 -14.33 -16.87
CA THR A 319 12.44 -15.54 -17.24
C THR A 319 13.18 -16.74 -16.68
N TYR A 320 12.47 -17.80 -16.34
CA TYR A 320 13.07 -19.05 -15.93
C TYR A 320 12.56 -20.19 -16.81
N LEU A 321 13.48 -20.97 -17.38
CA LEU A 321 13.17 -22.15 -18.21
C LEU A 321 13.01 -23.37 -17.29
N THR A 322 11.79 -23.88 -17.19
CA THR A 322 11.46 -25.17 -16.56
C THR A 322 11.72 -26.32 -17.53
N GLY A 323 11.53 -27.56 -17.06
CA GLY A 323 11.69 -28.75 -17.89
C GLY A 323 10.56 -28.93 -18.93
N ASP A 324 9.37 -28.41 -18.64
CA ASP A 324 8.20 -28.51 -19.51
C ASP A 324 7.22 -27.34 -19.27
N VAL A 325 6.09 -27.34 -19.97
CA VAL A 325 5.00 -26.34 -19.93
C VAL A 325 4.72 -25.84 -18.52
N VAL A 326 4.66 -24.52 -18.37
CA VAL A 326 4.16 -23.86 -17.15
C VAL A 326 2.70 -23.48 -17.37
N GLY A 327 1.81 -24.46 -17.19
CA GLY A 327 0.36 -24.26 -17.34
C GLY A 327 -0.33 -23.70 -16.09
N SER A 328 0.33 -23.80 -14.93
CA SER A 328 -0.17 -23.35 -13.64
C SER A 328 -0.13 -21.82 -13.53
N SER A 329 -1.12 -21.26 -12.82
CA SER A 329 -1.09 -19.85 -12.39
C SER A 329 -0.20 -19.72 -11.16
N PRO A 330 0.75 -18.77 -11.12
CA PRO A 330 1.61 -18.58 -9.95
C PRO A 330 0.82 -18.14 -8.72
N ALA A 331 1.23 -18.58 -7.53
CA ALA A 331 0.79 -18.02 -6.26
C ALA A 331 1.95 -17.28 -5.59
N VAL A 332 1.66 -16.18 -4.89
CA VAL A 332 2.64 -15.41 -4.15
C VAL A 332 2.17 -15.27 -2.71
N ALA A 333 3.02 -15.67 -1.77
CA ALA A 333 2.75 -15.58 -0.35
C ALA A 333 4.08 -15.53 0.41
N ASN A 334 4.13 -14.76 1.50
CA ASN A 334 5.29 -14.68 2.39
C ASN A 334 6.61 -14.42 1.65
N GLY A 335 6.60 -13.51 0.67
CA GLY A 335 7.77 -13.17 -0.13
C GLY A 335 8.25 -14.27 -1.09
N ARG A 336 7.43 -15.30 -1.39
CA ARG A 336 7.78 -16.39 -2.29
C ARG A 336 6.78 -16.53 -3.42
N VAL A 337 7.27 -16.91 -4.61
CA VAL A 337 6.45 -17.24 -5.79
C VAL A 337 6.46 -18.76 -5.97
N TYR A 338 5.28 -19.38 -6.00
CA TYR A 338 5.06 -20.81 -6.18
C TYR A 338 4.44 -21.06 -7.54
N VAL A 339 4.97 -22.00 -8.32
CA VAL A 339 4.38 -22.37 -9.61
C VAL A 339 4.64 -23.84 -9.95
N GLY A 340 3.60 -24.53 -10.44
CA GLY A 340 3.71 -25.89 -10.94
C GLY A 340 4.13 -25.95 -12.42
N SER A 341 4.84 -27.00 -12.80
CA SER A 341 5.16 -27.29 -14.20
C SER A 341 4.76 -28.73 -14.57
N HIS A 342 4.53 -28.93 -15.86
CA HIS A 342 4.26 -30.23 -16.43
C HIS A 342 5.46 -31.19 -16.37
N ASP A 343 6.66 -30.70 -16.04
CA ASP A 343 7.81 -31.56 -15.75
C ASP A 343 7.74 -32.28 -14.39
N GLY A 344 6.59 -32.17 -13.72
CA GLY A 344 6.34 -32.78 -12.41
C GLY A 344 6.88 -31.99 -11.25
N LYS A 345 7.35 -30.75 -11.44
CA LYS A 345 7.93 -29.96 -10.35
C LYS A 345 7.09 -28.80 -9.88
N LEU A 346 7.18 -28.55 -8.58
CA LEU A 346 6.81 -27.30 -7.95
C LEU A 346 8.09 -26.47 -7.81
N TYR A 347 8.07 -25.26 -8.36
CA TYR A 347 9.17 -24.31 -8.30
C TYR A 347 8.84 -23.19 -7.33
N VAL A 348 9.84 -22.78 -6.53
CA VAL A 348 9.72 -21.69 -5.57
C VAL A 348 10.80 -20.65 -5.80
N PHE A 349 10.42 -19.39 -5.98
CA PHE A 349 11.32 -18.27 -6.21
C PHE A 349 11.18 -17.20 -5.13
N ASP A 350 12.22 -16.40 -4.94
CA ASP A 350 12.14 -15.16 -4.17
C ASP A 350 11.27 -14.13 -4.92
N ALA A 351 10.18 -13.67 -4.29
CA ALA A 351 9.29 -12.67 -4.87
C ALA A 351 9.88 -11.25 -4.87
N ALA A 352 11.02 -11.02 -4.21
CA ALA A 352 11.79 -9.78 -4.29
C ALA A 352 12.78 -9.78 -5.47
N CYS A 353 13.02 -10.93 -6.11
CA CYS A 353 14.04 -11.04 -7.14
C CYS A 353 13.65 -10.30 -8.43
N ARG A 354 14.56 -9.42 -8.88
CA ARG A 354 14.36 -8.54 -10.05
C ARG A 354 15.20 -8.88 -11.25
N SER A 355 16.25 -9.70 -11.12
CA SER A 355 17.15 -10.01 -12.23
C SER A 355 17.81 -11.39 -12.06
N SER A 356 17.81 -12.19 -13.13
CA SER A 356 18.45 -13.51 -13.19
C SER A 356 18.09 -14.45 -12.04
N CYS A 357 16.79 -14.60 -11.79
CA CYS A 357 16.26 -15.38 -10.66
C CYS A 357 16.40 -16.88 -10.87
N THR A 358 16.74 -17.60 -9.80
CA THR A 358 16.79 -19.06 -9.75
C THR A 358 15.86 -19.57 -8.65
N PRO A 359 15.36 -20.81 -8.75
CA PRO A 359 14.50 -21.36 -7.71
C PRO A 359 15.28 -21.45 -6.40
N LEU A 360 14.67 -20.95 -5.32
CA LEU A 360 15.15 -21.17 -3.95
C LEU A 360 15.00 -22.63 -3.56
N TRP A 361 13.96 -23.28 -4.08
CA TRP A 361 13.61 -24.65 -3.78
C TRP A 361 12.75 -25.25 -4.90
N THR A 362 12.82 -26.58 -5.03
CA THR A 362 11.97 -27.35 -5.93
C THR A 362 11.56 -28.66 -5.29
N TYR A 363 10.33 -29.10 -5.57
CA TYR A 363 9.87 -30.47 -5.31
C TYR A 363 9.57 -31.18 -6.61
N ALA A 364 9.84 -32.48 -6.67
CA ALA A 364 9.53 -33.33 -7.82
C ALA A 364 8.50 -34.39 -7.41
N ALA A 365 7.33 -34.33 -8.04
CA ALA A 365 6.31 -35.37 -8.05
C ALA A 365 6.60 -36.38 -9.17
N ASP A 366 5.90 -37.52 -9.17
CA ASP A 366 6.13 -38.58 -10.16
C ASP A 366 5.53 -38.24 -11.54
N LYS A 367 4.62 -37.26 -11.60
CA LYS A 367 3.98 -36.74 -12.82
C LYS A 367 3.69 -35.25 -12.70
N ASP A 368 3.25 -34.64 -13.80
CA ASP A 368 2.97 -33.22 -13.97
C ASP A 368 2.28 -32.58 -12.75
N ILE A 369 2.76 -31.41 -12.35
CA ILE A 369 2.05 -30.51 -11.45
C ILE A 369 1.40 -29.42 -12.30
N ALA A 370 0.27 -29.76 -12.93
CA ALA A 370 -0.51 -28.83 -13.74
C ALA A 370 -1.45 -27.93 -12.91
N SER A 371 -1.70 -28.29 -11.65
CA SER A 371 -2.57 -27.51 -10.76
C SER A 371 -1.91 -26.18 -10.36
N SER A 372 -2.73 -25.13 -10.19
CA SER A 372 -2.24 -23.86 -9.62
C SER A 372 -2.09 -24.01 -8.10
N PRO A 373 -0.98 -23.56 -7.49
CA PRO A 373 -0.82 -23.63 -6.04
C PRO A 373 -1.90 -22.82 -5.32
N ALA A 374 -2.44 -23.39 -4.24
CA ALA A 374 -3.31 -22.69 -3.30
C ALA A 374 -2.56 -22.50 -1.98
N VAL A 375 -2.66 -21.31 -1.37
CA VAL A 375 -1.97 -21.00 -0.12
C VAL A 375 -2.98 -20.65 0.97
N ALA A 376 -3.02 -21.44 2.04
CA ALA A 376 -3.96 -21.23 3.14
C ALA A 376 -3.39 -21.77 4.45
N GLY A 377 -3.64 -21.07 5.56
CA GLY A 377 -3.20 -21.50 6.88
C GLY A 377 -1.67 -21.67 7.00
N GLY A 378 -0.90 -20.88 6.25
CA GLY A 378 0.57 -21.00 6.20
C GLY A 378 1.09 -22.14 5.34
N MET A 379 0.23 -22.93 4.69
CA MET A 379 0.64 -24.05 3.85
C MET A 379 0.39 -23.80 2.36
N VAL A 380 1.19 -24.45 1.51
CA VAL A 380 1.01 -24.47 0.05
C VAL A 380 0.54 -25.84 -0.42
N TYR A 381 -0.55 -25.86 -1.18
CA TYR A 381 -1.19 -27.08 -1.68
C TYR A 381 -1.09 -27.15 -3.21
N VAL A 382 -0.71 -28.32 -3.74
CA VAL A 382 -0.68 -28.59 -5.19
C VAL A 382 -1.13 -30.02 -5.49
N GLY A 383 -1.99 -30.17 -6.50
CA GLY A 383 -2.35 -31.48 -7.04
C GLY A 383 -1.42 -31.88 -8.19
N SER A 384 -1.12 -33.16 -8.31
CA SER A 384 -0.37 -33.75 -9.42
C SER A 384 -1.20 -34.80 -10.16
N TYR A 385 -0.85 -35.04 -11.44
CA TYR A 385 -1.39 -36.17 -12.19
C TYR A 385 -0.92 -37.54 -11.69
N ASP A 386 -0.03 -37.60 -10.70
CA ASP A 386 0.36 -38.84 -10.01
C ASP A 386 -0.73 -39.34 -9.03
N SER A 387 -1.88 -38.67 -8.98
CA SER A 387 -3.04 -38.96 -8.11
C SER A 387 -2.87 -38.52 -6.66
N ASN A 388 -1.87 -37.69 -6.35
CA ASN A 388 -1.67 -37.12 -5.02
C ASN A 388 -1.99 -35.62 -4.94
N LEU A 389 -2.39 -35.21 -3.73
CA LEU A 389 -2.38 -33.82 -3.28
C LEU A 389 -1.19 -33.65 -2.32
N TYR A 390 -0.35 -32.66 -2.59
CA TYR A 390 0.79 -32.32 -1.77
C TYR A 390 0.52 -31.06 -0.96
N ALA A 391 1.07 -31.01 0.25
CA ALA A 391 1.02 -29.86 1.15
C ALA A 391 2.43 -29.57 1.69
N PHE A 392 2.84 -28.30 1.68
CA PHE A 392 4.18 -27.84 2.07
C PHE A 392 4.09 -26.70 3.09
N ASP A 393 5.08 -26.62 3.99
CA ASP A 393 5.21 -25.58 5.03
C ASP A 393 5.98 -24.32 4.58
#